data_AF-A0A2V2SMR2-F1
#
_entry.id   AF-A0A2V2SMR2-F1
#
_cell.length_a   1.000
_cell.length_b   1.000
_cell.length_c   1.000
_cell.angle_alpha   90.00
_cell.angle_beta   90.00
_cell.angle_gamma   90.00
#
_symmetry.space_group_name_H-M   'P 1'
#
loop_
_entity.id
_entity.type
_entity.pdbx_description
1 polymer ?
#
loop_
_entity_poly.entity_id
_entity_poly.type
_entity_poly.pdbx_seq_one_letter_code
_entity_poly.pdbx_strand_id
1 'polypeptide(L)'
;MTREEAERQYVHMAKENADGKVQTLEAWLAKGWPKKTVVAGQLAGLRFWMSDLHQALRQELLTPTEELQKMSDSDIEQLSPRKLTEYARWSQKLDTSLAKARVIVMDGESFFELQNIQLLNLLGDELDAESSRSLEPALRDFKSQAAWFYQ
;
A
#
# COMPACT_ATOMS: atom_id res chain seq x y z
N MET A 1 24.07 -33.84 -35.99
CA MET A 1 23.27 -34.34 -34.86
C MET A 1 22.77 -35.71 -35.24
N THR A 2 23.40 -36.76 -34.73
CA THR A 2 23.05 -38.16 -35.03
C THR A 2 21.94 -38.65 -34.09
N ARG A 3 21.20 -39.69 -34.50
CA ARG A 3 20.12 -40.30 -33.70
C ARG A 3 20.60 -40.75 -32.31
N GLU A 4 21.85 -41.19 -32.21
CA GLU A 4 22.52 -41.57 -30.95
C GLU A 4 22.81 -40.37 -30.04
N GLU A 5 23.02 -39.17 -30.59
CA GLU A 5 23.19 -37.93 -29.79
C GLU A 5 21.85 -37.44 -29.22
N ALA A 6 20.75 -37.67 -29.93
CA ALA A 6 19.39 -37.32 -29.47
C ALA A 6 18.89 -38.27 -28.35
N GLU A 7 19.24 -39.56 -28.42
CA GLU A 7 18.87 -40.53 -27.37
C GLU A 7 19.63 -40.30 -26.05
N ARG A 8 20.85 -39.74 -26.09
CA ARG A 8 21.62 -39.38 -24.88
C ARG A 8 21.08 -38.17 -24.12
N GLN A 9 20.30 -37.29 -24.77
CA GLN A 9 19.72 -36.11 -24.12
C GLN A 9 18.46 -36.42 -23.29
N TYR A 10 17.96 -37.65 -23.30
CA TYR A 10 16.82 -38.09 -22.49
C TYR A 10 17.21 -38.97 -21.28
N VAL A 11 18.46 -38.91 -20.82
CA VAL A 11 18.82 -39.53 -19.54
C VAL A 11 18.58 -38.53 -18.42
N HIS A 12 17.36 -38.54 -17.87
CA HIS A 12 17.11 -37.94 -16.57
C HIS A 12 17.95 -38.71 -15.54
N MET A 13 19.07 -38.12 -15.09
CA MET A 13 19.72 -38.56 -13.86
C MET A 13 18.78 -38.26 -12.70
N ALA A 14 17.91 -39.21 -12.38
CA ALA A 14 17.08 -39.16 -11.19
C ALA A 14 18.00 -39.27 -9.97
N LYS A 15 18.06 -38.21 -9.14
CA LYS A 15 18.78 -38.28 -7.86
C LYS A 15 18.05 -39.27 -6.95
N GLU A 16 18.78 -40.24 -6.42
CA GLU A 16 18.30 -41.14 -5.37
C GLU A 16 17.85 -40.33 -4.15
N ASN A 17 16.67 -40.65 -3.61
CA ASN A 17 16.29 -40.18 -2.29
C ASN A 17 17.07 -40.96 -1.22
N ALA A 18 17.06 -40.45 0.02
CA ALA A 18 17.82 -40.99 1.16
C ALA A 18 17.62 -42.51 1.46
N ASP A 19 16.56 -43.13 0.92
CA ASP A 19 16.24 -44.56 1.06
C ASP A 19 16.60 -45.41 -0.18
N GLY A 20 17.38 -44.88 -1.13
CA GLY A 20 17.87 -45.63 -2.31
C GLY A 20 16.80 -45.99 -3.36
N LYS A 21 15.61 -45.41 -3.29
CA LYS A 21 14.53 -45.62 -4.28
C LYS A 21 14.47 -44.48 -5.29
N VAL A 22 14.49 -44.85 -6.57
CA VAL A 22 14.28 -43.94 -7.69
C VAL A 22 12.78 -43.69 -7.85
N GLN A 23 12.33 -42.45 -7.62
CA GLN A 23 10.95 -42.05 -7.93
C GLN A 23 10.76 -41.97 -9.44
N THR A 24 9.71 -42.61 -9.96
CA THR A 24 9.32 -42.49 -11.38
C THR A 24 8.83 -41.07 -11.68
N LEU A 25 9.08 -40.59 -12.89
CA LEU A 25 8.68 -39.24 -13.35
C LEU A 25 7.18 -38.99 -13.13
N GLU A 26 6.37 -40.02 -13.33
CA GLU A 26 4.92 -40.00 -13.16
C GLU A 26 4.51 -39.75 -11.70
N ALA A 27 5.19 -40.40 -10.73
CA ALA A 27 4.94 -40.19 -9.31
C ALA A 27 5.41 -38.81 -8.83
N TRP A 28 6.43 -38.25 -9.47
CA TRP A 28 6.90 -36.88 -9.23
C TRP A 28 5.94 -35.84 -9.82
N LEU A 29 5.44 -36.06 -11.05
CA LEU A 29 4.43 -35.21 -11.69
C LEU A 29 3.06 -35.29 -10.98
N ALA A 30 2.71 -36.44 -10.42
CA ALA A 30 1.48 -36.65 -9.64
C ALA A 30 1.46 -35.85 -8.32
N LYS A 31 2.62 -35.40 -7.81
CA LYS A 31 2.70 -34.46 -6.67
C LYS A 31 2.34 -33.02 -7.06
N GLY A 32 1.97 -32.79 -8.32
CA GLY A 32 1.66 -31.48 -8.87
C GLY A 32 2.89 -30.85 -9.50
N TRP A 33 2.69 -30.12 -10.60
CA TRP A 33 3.75 -29.31 -11.21
C TRP A 33 4.35 -28.38 -10.14
N PRO A 34 5.68 -28.25 -10.05
CA PRO A 34 6.31 -27.34 -9.11
C PRO A 34 5.79 -25.91 -9.37
N LYS A 35 4.95 -25.41 -8.46
CA LYS A 35 4.40 -24.06 -8.53
C LYS A 35 5.46 -23.10 -8.01
N LYS A 36 5.94 -22.21 -8.88
CA LYS A 36 6.77 -21.09 -8.46
C LYS A 36 5.83 -19.94 -8.11
N THR A 37 5.78 -19.57 -6.84
CA THR A 37 5.10 -18.33 -6.42
C THR A 37 5.90 -17.16 -6.99
N VAL A 38 5.25 -16.31 -7.78
CA VAL A 38 5.81 -15.08 -8.32
C VAL A 38 4.99 -13.93 -7.75
N VAL A 39 5.67 -12.87 -7.30
CA VAL A 39 4.99 -11.67 -6.81
C VAL A 39 4.20 -11.05 -7.97
N ALA A 40 2.87 -11.03 -7.87
CA ALA A 40 1.98 -10.47 -8.89
C ALA A 40 2.10 -8.93 -9.00
N GLY A 41 2.48 -8.28 -7.91
CA GLY A 41 2.75 -6.85 -7.81
C GLY A 41 2.99 -6.42 -6.37
N GLN A 42 3.45 -5.19 -6.17
CA GLN A 42 3.57 -4.56 -4.85
C GLN A 42 2.77 -3.26 -4.84
N LEU A 43 1.87 -3.12 -3.88
CA LEU A 43 1.12 -1.88 -3.68
C LEU A 43 1.93 -0.92 -2.80
N ALA A 44 2.25 0.25 -3.33
CA ALA A 44 2.88 1.31 -2.55
C ALA A 44 1.82 2.16 -1.82
N GLY A 45 2.24 2.92 -0.80
CA GLY A 45 1.36 3.91 -0.15
C GLY A 45 0.24 3.35 0.72
N LEU A 46 0.15 2.03 0.95
CA LEU A 46 -0.90 1.42 1.78
C LEU A 46 -0.99 1.97 3.22
N ARG A 47 0.09 2.56 3.73
CA ARG A 47 0.11 3.24 5.04
C ARG A 47 -0.84 4.45 5.10
N PHE A 48 -1.19 5.01 3.96
CA PHE A 48 -2.20 6.06 3.85
C PHE A 48 -3.53 5.65 4.49
N TRP A 49 -3.99 4.42 4.26
CA TRP A 49 -5.26 3.92 4.82
C TRP A 49 -5.27 3.80 6.34
N MET A 50 -4.11 3.61 6.96
CA MET A 50 -3.98 3.53 8.41
C MET A 50 -3.80 4.91 9.06
N SER A 51 -3.66 5.96 8.25
CA SER A 51 -3.33 7.30 8.72
C SER A 51 -4.59 8.16 8.81
N ASP A 52 -4.81 8.80 9.96
CA ASP A 52 -5.87 9.81 10.10
C ASP A 52 -5.38 11.16 9.54
N LEU A 53 -5.63 11.36 8.24
CA LEU A 53 -5.32 12.60 7.53
C LEU A 53 -6.06 13.80 8.15
N HIS A 54 -7.30 13.61 8.59
CA HIS A 54 -8.10 14.69 9.16
C HIS A 54 -7.49 15.17 10.48
N GLN A 55 -7.09 14.25 11.36
CA GLN A 55 -6.38 14.61 12.58
C GLN A 55 -5.05 15.33 12.27
N ALA A 56 -4.22 14.74 11.41
CA ALA A 56 -2.86 15.24 11.14
C ALA A 56 -2.83 16.59 10.41
N LEU A 57 -3.73 16.83 9.44
CA LEU A 57 -3.76 18.07 8.67
C LEU A 57 -4.76 19.08 9.22
N ARG A 58 -6.00 18.66 9.49
CA ARG A 58 -7.05 19.61 9.88
C ARG A 58 -6.87 20.06 11.32
N GLN A 59 -6.83 19.11 12.25
CA GLN A 59 -6.83 19.43 13.67
C GLN A 59 -5.46 19.91 14.17
N GLU A 60 -4.37 19.27 13.75
CA GLU A 60 -3.03 19.60 14.25
C GLU A 60 -2.39 20.81 13.55
N LEU A 61 -2.74 21.11 12.29
CA LEU A 61 -2.07 22.16 11.50
C LEU A 61 -3.02 23.29 11.10
N LEU A 62 -4.11 22.99 10.41
CA LEU A 62 -4.98 24.03 9.82
C LEU A 62 -5.80 24.78 10.87
N THR A 63 -6.48 24.08 11.77
CA THR A 63 -7.33 24.73 12.79
C THR A 63 -6.56 25.73 13.65
N PRO A 64 -5.40 25.39 14.25
CA PRO A 64 -4.63 26.36 15.03
C PRO A 64 -4.12 27.53 14.18
N THR A 65 -3.75 27.28 12.93
CA THR A 65 -3.28 28.33 12.01
C THR A 65 -4.40 29.29 11.62
N GLU A 66 -5.59 28.77 11.31
CA GLU A 66 -6.77 29.57 10.99
C GLU A 66 -7.25 30.38 12.20
N GLU A 67 -7.16 29.82 13.42
CA GLU A 67 -7.45 30.55 14.64
C GLU A 67 -6.49 31.72 14.82
N LEU A 68 -5.17 31.49 14.69
CA LEU A 68 -4.16 32.54 14.80
C LEU A 68 -4.29 33.61 13.70
N GLN A 69 -4.61 33.23 12.46
CA GLN A 69 -4.81 34.17 11.36
C GLN A 69 -6.02 35.10 11.57
N LYS A 70 -7.01 34.67 12.35
CA LYS A 70 -8.21 35.47 12.64
C LYS A 70 -8.04 36.39 13.85
N MET A 71 -6.98 36.21 14.64
CA MET A 71 -6.70 37.03 15.81
C MET A 71 -5.99 38.32 15.40
N SER A 72 -6.43 39.46 15.96
CA SER A 72 -5.68 40.71 15.89
C SER A 72 -4.60 40.77 16.96
N ASP A 73 -3.62 41.67 16.81
CA ASP A 73 -2.56 41.85 17.82
C ASP A 73 -3.13 42.13 19.22
N SER A 74 -4.22 42.89 19.31
CA SER A 74 -4.92 43.14 20.58
C SER A 74 -5.58 41.88 21.18
N ASP A 75 -6.04 40.96 20.35
CA ASP A 75 -6.63 39.70 20.83
C ASP A 75 -5.54 38.77 21.38
N ILE A 76 -4.35 38.79 20.77
CA ILE A 76 -3.18 38.02 21.21
C ILE A 76 -2.72 38.50 22.59
N GLU A 77 -2.67 39.80 22.82
CA GLU A 77 -2.30 40.37 24.13
C GLU A 77 -3.30 40.02 25.25
N GLN A 78 -4.57 39.78 24.90
CA GLN A 78 -5.63 39.40 25.83
C GLN A 78 -5.77 37.88 26.02
N LEU A 79 -4.94 37.06 25.36
CA LEU A 79 -5.00 35.61 25.51
C LEU A 79 -4.68 35.18 26.94
N SER A 80 -5.48 34.23 27.45
CA SER A 80 -5.20 33.62 28.74
C SER A 80 -3.82 32.93 28.77
N PRO A 81 -3.11 32.90 29.91
CA PRO A 81 -1.82 32.22 30.04
C PRO A 81 -1.86 30.75 29.62
N ARG A 82 -3.01 30.08 29.83
CA ARG A 82 -3.24 28.71 29.39
C ARG A 82 -3.20 28.59 27.86
N LYS A 83 -3.89 29.48 27.14
CA LYS A 83 -3.92 29.49 25.67
C LYS A 83 -2.55 29.81 25.08
N LEU A 84 -1.82 30.76 25.67
CA LEU A 84 -0.44 31.04 25.28
C LEU A 84 0.46 29.82 25.43
N THR A 85 0.30 29.06 26.52
CA THR A 85 1.05 27.81 26.73
C THR A 85 0.65 26.72 25.72
N GLU A 86 -0.62 26.62 25.36
CA GLU A 86 -1.10 25.69 24.32
C GLU A 86 -0.48 26.01 22.95
N TYR A 87 -0.48 27.26 22.51
CA TYR A 87 0.15 27.67 21.24
C TYR A 87 1.67 27.52 21.27
N ALA A 88 2.34 27.81 22.39
CA ALA A 88 3.77 27.59 22.53
C ALA A 88 4.15 26.10 22.44
N ARG A 89 3.35 25.21 23.03
CA ARG A 89 3.55 23.75 22.90
C ARG A 89 3.24 23.25 21.49
N TRP A 90 2.23 23.84 20.84
CA TRP A 90 1.90 23.53 19.46
C TRP A 90 3.03 23.94 18.50
N SER A 91 3.58 25.16 18.64
CA SER A 91 4.67 25.62 17.78
C SER A 91 5.92 24.76 17.90
N GLN A 92 6.24 24.28 19.10
CA GLN A 92 7.34 23.33 19.33
C GLN A 92 7.15 21.99 18.60
N LYS A 93 5.91 21.58 18.32
CA LYS A 93 5.59 20.32 17.63
C LYS A 93 5.36 20.50 16.13
N LEU A 94 5.31 21.75 15.65
CA LEU A 94 4.89 22.08 14.29
C LEU A 94 5.71 21.36 13.22
N ASP A 95 7.03 21.37 13.34
CA ASP A 95 7.91 20.70 12.38
C ASP A 95 7.66 19.18 12.31
N THR A 96 7.39 18.57 13.47
CA THR A 96 7.09 17.13 13.55
C THR A 96 5.73 16.82 12.92
N SER A 97 4.71 17.63 13.22
CA SER A 97 3.38 17.47 12.65
C SER A 97 3.37 17.72 11.14
N LEU A 98 4.14 18.70 10.64
CA LEU A 98 4.32 18.94 9.21
C LEU A 98 5.02 17.77 8.52
N ALA A 99 6.10 17.24 9.11
CA ALA A 99 6.78 16.07 8.57
C ALA A 99 5.85 14.85 8.49
N LYS A 100 5.06 14.61 9.55
CA LYS A 100 4.05 13.54 9.58
C LYS A 100 2.99 13.73 8.50
N ALA A 101 2.40 14.93 8.39
CA ALA A 101 1.42 15.24 7.36
C ALA A 101 1.99 15.03 5.95
N ARG A 102 3.24 15.44 5.71
CA ARG A 102 3.92 15.23 4.42
C ARG A 102 4.05 13.75 4.07
N VAL A 103 4.45 12.91 5.02
CA VAL A 103 4.55 11.46 4.80
C VAL A 103 3.18 10.88 4.43
N ILE A 104 2.12 11.27 5.15
CA ILE A 104 0.76 10.78 4.84
C ILE A 104 0.34 11.20 3.43
N VAL A 105 0.60 12.46 3.04
CA VAL A 105 0.30 12.95 1.69
C VAL A 105 1.09 12.16 0.64
N MET A 106 2.40 11.96 0.84
CA MET A 106 3.23 11.18 -0.08
C MET A 106 2.79 9.71 -0.19
N ASP A 107 2.39 9.09 0.92
CA ASP A 107 1.83 7.74 0.92
C ASP A 107 0.50 7.71 0.15
N GLY A 108 -0.34 8.73 0.30
CA GLY A 108 -1.58 8.88 -0.45
C GLY A 108 -1.34 9.06 -1.95
N GLU A 109 -0.43 9.97 -2.33
CA GLU A 109 -0.02 10.18 -3.71
C GLU A 109 0.47 8.88 -4.33
N SER A 110 1.37 8.17 -3.65
CA SER A 110 1.90 6.88 -4.09
C SER A 110 0.78 5.84 -4.24
N PHE A 111 -0.15 5.77 -3.29
CA PHE A 111 -1.27 4.82 -3.34
C PHE A 111 -2.19 5.07 -4.54
N PHE A 112 -2.45 6.33 -4.86
CA PHE A 112 -3.32 6.71 -5.98
C PHE A 112 -2.62 6.77 -7.34
N GLU A 113 -1.35 6.37 -7.43
CA GLU A 113 -0.69 6.19 -8.71
C GLU A 113 -1.42 5.15 -9.56
N LEU A 114 -1.47 5.41 -10.87
CA LEU A 114 -2.15 4.56 -11.85
C LEU A 114 -1.73 3.09 -11.77
N GLN A 115 -0.44 2.84 -11.52
CA GLN A 115 0.13 1.50 -11.41
C GLN A 115 -0.46 0.75 -10.21
N ASN A 116 -0.57 1.41 -9.06
CA ASN A 116 -1.19 0.80 -7.87
C ASN A 116 -2.69 0.58 -8.08
N ILE A 117 -3.40 1.50 -8.73
CA ILE A 117 -4.82 1.32 -9.08
C ILE A 117 -5.01 0.12 -10.01
N GLN A 118 -4.11 -0.10 -10.97
CA GLN A 118 -4.14 -1.26 -11.85
C GLN A 118 -3.87 -2.56 -11.09
N LEU A 119 -2.91 -2.55 -10.15
CA LEU A 119 -2.58 -3.67 -9.28
C LEU A 119 -3.71 -4.02 -8.30
N LEU A 120 -4.54 -3.06 -7.88
CA LEU A 120 -5.74 -3.34 -7.08
C LEU A 120 -6.73 -4.25 -7.81
N ASN A 121 -6.77 -4.25 -9.15
CA ASN A 121 -7.62 -5.19 -9.89
C ASN A 121 -7.16 -6.65 -9.73
N LEU A 122 -5.88 -6.88 -9.45
CA LEU A 122 -5.33 -8.22 -9.21
C LEU A 122 -5.76 -8.80 -7.84
N LEU A 123 -6.21 -7.95 -6.91
CA LEU A 123 -6.79 -8.40 -5.64
C LEU A 123 -8.21 -8.97 -5.82
N GLY A 124 -8.89 -8.68 -6.94
CA GLY A 124 -10.27 -9.09 -7.18
C GLY A 124 -10.52 -10.60 -7.06
N ASP A 125 -9.55 -11.42 -7.46
CA ASP A 125 -9.70 -12.88 -7.52
C ASP A 125 -9.45 -13.57 -6.16
N GLU A 126 -8.83 -12.90 -5.19
CA GLU A 126 -8.53 -13.44 -3.85
C GLU A 126 -9.41 -12.85 -2.73
N LEU A 127 -10.26 -11.87 -3.05
CA LEU A 127 -11.22 -11.32 -2.09
C LEU A 127 -12.36 -12.31 -1.86
N ASP A 128 -12.70 -12.57 -0.60
CA ASP A 128 -13.90 -13.33 -0.28
C ASP A 128 -15.16 -12.63 -0.86
N ALA A 129 -16.23 -13.39 -1.03
CA ALA A 129 -17.43 -12.91 -1.73
C ALA A 129 -18.06 -11.66 -1.08
N GLU A 130 -17.81 -11.44 0.21
CA GLU A 130 -18.30 -10.28 0.98
C GLU A 130 -17.42 -9.06 0.76
N SER A 131 -16.10 -9.23 0.77
CA SER A 131 -15.13 -8.18 0.47
C SER A 131 -15.23 -7.74 -0.99
N SER A 132 -15.39 -8.65 -1.95
CA SER A 132 -15.61 -8.31 -3.36
C SER A 132 -16.84 -7.41 -3.56
N ARG A 133 -17.96 -7.69 -2.90
CA ARG A 133 -19.20 -6.89 -3.01
C ARG A 133 -19.08 -5.48 -2.44
N SER A 134 -18.24 -5.29 -1.43
CA SER A 134 -18.01 -3.96 -0.83
C SER A 134 -16.96 -3.15 -1.58
N LEU A 135 -15.99 -3.84 -2.18
CA LEU A 135 -14.84 -3.23 -2.84
C LEU A 135 -15.16 -2.78 -4.27
N GLU A 136 -16.01 -3.51 -5.01
CA GLU A 136 -16.42 -3.14 -6.37
C GLU A 136 -17.13 -1.77 -6.45
N PRO A 137 -18.13 -1.47 -5.58
CA PRO A 137 -18.75 -0.15 -5.52
C PRO A 137 -17.76 0.92 -5.07
N ALA A 138 -16.94 0.65 -4.05
CA ALA A 138 -15.97 1.61 -3.53
C ALA A 138 -14.90 1.99 -4.58
N LEU A 139 -14.40 1.02 -5.36
CA LEU A 139 -13.48 1.26 -6.47
C LEU A 139 -14.15 2.02 -7.62
N ARG A 140 -15.43 1.73 -7.90
CA ARG A 140 -16.20 2.42 -8.94
C ARG A 140 -16.47 3.87 -8.57
N ASP A 141 -16.89 4.12 -7.34
CA ASP A 141 -17.10 5.45 -6.79
C ASP A 141 -15.79 6.23 -6.78
N PHE A 142 -14.71 5.61 -6.32
CA PHE A 142 -13.37 6.21 -6.37
C PHE A 142 -12.95 6.58 -7.80
N LYS A 143 -13.10 5.67 -8.78
CA LYS A 143 -12.78 5.96 -10.19
C LYS A 143 -13.63 7.08 -10.78
N SER A 144 -14.91 7.16 -10.40
CA SER A 144 -15.81 8.23 -10.84
C SER A 144 -15.39 9.59 -10.27
N GLN A 145 -14.96 9.61 -9.01
CA GLN A 145 -14.49 10.80 -8.31
C GLN A 145 -13.08 11.20 -8.74
N ALA A 146 -12.25 10.23 -9.16
CA ALA A 146 -10.90 10.45 -9.68
C ALA A 146 -10.88 10.63 -11.20
N ALA A 147 -12.02 10.68 -11.90
CA ALA A 147 -12.06 10.80 -13.36
C ALA A 147 -11.35 12.06 -13.90
N TRP A 148 -11.24 13.11 -13.08
CA TRP A 148 -10.48 14.33 -13.39
C TRP A 148 -8.96 14.12 -13.48
N PHE A 149 -8.41 13.03 -12.91
CA PHE A 149 -7.00 12.67 -13.05
C PHE A 149 -6.67 12.00 -14.39
N TYR A 150 -7.69 11.56 -15.15
CA TYR A 150 -7.54 10.79 -16.39
C TYR A 150 -7.82 11.62 -17.68
N GLN A 151 -8.00 12.94 -17.56
CA GLN A 151 -8.08 13.89 -18.67
C GLN A 151 -6.73 14.53 -18.95
#